data_AF-A0A358PYI9-F1
#
_entry.id   AF-A0A358PYI9-F1
#
_cell.length_a   1.000
_cell.length_b   1.000
_cell.length_c   1.000
_cell.angle_alpha   90.00
_cell.angle_beta   90.00
_cell.angle_gamma   90.00
#
_symmetry.space_group_name_H-M   'P 1'
#
loop_
_entity.id
_entity.type
_entity.pdbx_description
1 polymer ?
#
loop_
_entity_poly.entity_id
_entity_poly.type
_entity_poly.pdbx_seq_one_letter_code
_entity_poly.pdbx_strand_id
1 'polypeptide(L)'
;MGNREQAVAQIEEFLESNEKCMLLTGTHQYEKHKLIMRILNKKLEGHLILFRTNAMQNIENEEFLGWAKVKRNLKAGERVKIGKNFYECDSLNTASTWHKTNHKFSCAILYPFDSLCRSEKLNAIDDLFRDKEISKIFLVSWTDQKDYDYSIFTRYISRHVVYDAEEEDPAYHKRVLDILEQIDDRRK
;
A
#
# COMPACT_ATOMS: atom_id res chain seq x y z
N MET A 1 21.69 12.19 0.11
CA MET A 1 20.87 10.98 -0.04
C MET A 1 19.64 11.39 -0.77
N GLY A 2 19.28 10.67 -1.83
CA GLY A 2 18.08 11.00 -2.58
C GLY A 2 16.80 10.62 -1.81
N ASN A 3 15.66 11.21 -2.17
CA ASN A 3 14.34 10.93 -1.57
C ASN A 3 14.05 9.42 -1.53
N ARG A 4 14.38 8.70 -2.61
CA ARG A 4 14.26 7.23 -2.66
C ARG A 4 15.14 6.50 -1.66
N GLU A 5 16.41 6.88 -1.52
CA GLU A 5 17.34 6.23 -0.60
C GLU A 5 16.86 6.41 0.84
N GLN A 6 16.36 7.60 1.17
CA GLN A 6 15.80 7.91 2.47
C GLN A 6 14.51 7.12 2.73
N ALA A 7 13.62 7.01 1.75
CA ALA A 7 12.41 6.19 1.86
C ALA A 7 12.77 4.71 2.06
N VAL A 8 13.73 4.18 1.30
CA VAL A 8 14.23 2.80 1.46
C VAL A 8 14.78 2.58 2.86
N ALA A 9 15.64 3.47 3.35
CA ALA A 9 16.23 3.35 4.69
C ALA A 9 15.15 3.33 5.77
N GLN A 10 14.17 4.24 5.72
CA GLN A 10 13.08 4.29 6.70
C GLN A 10 12.16 3.06 6.64
N ILE A 11 11.93 2.48 5.46
CA ILE A 11 11.18 1.23 5.30
C ILE A 11 11.97 0.04 5.88
N GLU A 12 13.28 -0.03 5.63
CA GLU A 12 14.14 -1.08 6.18
C GLU A 12 14.22 -0.99 7.72
N GLU A 13 14.39 0.21 8.28
CA GLU A 13 14.33 0.44 9.72
C GLU A 13 12.97 0.06 10.31
N PHE A 14 11.86 0.37 9.62
CA PHE A 14 10.53 -0.03 10.07
C PHE A 14 10.37 -1.54 10.12
N LEU A 15 10.94 -2.28 9.15
CA LEU A 15 10.91 -3.74 9.16
C LEU A 15 11.64 -4.33 10.37
N GLU A 16 12.72 -3.68 10.81
CA GLU A 16 13.57 -4.12 11.93
C GLU A 16 13.09 -3.62 13.30
N SER A 17 12.18 -2.63 13.34
CA SER A 17 11.65 -2.05 14.58
C SER A 17 10.55 -2.91 15.24
N ASN A 18 10.04 -2.47 16.40
CA ASN A 18 8.84 -3.04 17.03
C ASN A 18 7.53 -2.38 16.57
N GLU A 19 7.60 -1.39 15.68
CA GLU A 19 6.43 -0.67 15.16
C GLU A 19 5.59 -1.60 14.28
N LYS A 20 4.26 -1.52 14.38
CA LYS A 20 3.37 -2.45 13.65
C LYS A 20 2.92 -1.92 12.30
N CYS A 21 2.75 -0.60 12.15
CA CYS A 21 2.08 -0.02 10.99
C CYS A 21 2.75 1.26 10.53
N MET A 22 2.96 1.37 9.23
CA MET A 22 3.57 2.51 8.57
C MET A 22 2.65 3.04 7.46
N LEU A 23 2.52 4.35 7.39
CA LEU A 23 1.93 5.07 6.27
C LEU A 23 3.02 5.48 5.28
N LEU A 24 2.83 5.19 3.99
CA LEU A 24 3.69 5.63 2.90
C LEU A 24 2.90 6.53 1.94
N THR A 25 3.28 7.80 1.87
CA THR A 25 2.73 8.81 0.95
C THR A 25 3.77 9.30 -0.06
N GLY A 26 3.39 10.16 -0.99
CA GLY A 26 4.27 10.90 -1.90
C GLY A 26 3.86 10.83 -3.37
N THR A 27 4.46 11.69 -4.21
CA THR A 27 3.99 11.93 -5.59
C THR A 27 4.32 10.83 -6.59
N HIS A 28 5.09 9.79 -6.23
CA HIS A 28 5.36 8.63 -7.08
C HIS A 28 4.14 7.69 -7.17
N GLN A 29 3.13 8.09 -7.95
CA GLN A 29 1.92 7.28 -8.15
C GLN A 29 2.30 5.92 -8.75
N TYR A 30 1.66 4.85 -8.29
CA TYR A 30 1.88 3.46 -8.74
C TYR A 30 3.26 2.83 -8.45
N GLU A 31 4.21 3.55 -7.86
CA GLU A 31 5.54 2.98 -7.53
C GLU A 31 5.73 2.71 -6.03
N LYS A 32 4.97 3.37 -5.15
CA LYS A 32 5.09 3.21 -3.69
C LYS A 32 4.91 1.76 -3.20
N HIS A 33 3.87 1.05 -3.64
CA HIS A 33 3.67 -0.36 -3.25
C HIS A 33 4.70 -1.28 -3.90
N LYS A 34 5.14 -0.97 -5.13
CA LYS A 34 6.20 -1.72 -5.81
C LYS A 34 7.53 -1.58 -5.07
N LEU A 35 7.85 -0.40 -4.53
CA LEU A 35 9.03 -0.18 -3.70
C LEU A 35 9.00 -1.09 -2.46
N ILE A 36 7.89 -1.11 -1.72
CA ILE A 36 7.72 -2.00 -0.56
C ILE A 36 7.91 -3.46 -0.98
N MET A 37 7.24 -3.91 -2.06
CA MET A 37 7.37 -5.28 -2.54
C MET A 37 8.81 -5.65 -2.92
N ARG A 38 9.56 -4.75 -3.57
CA ARG A 38 10.99 -4.96 -3.90
C ARG A 38 11.84 -5.11 -2.63
N ILE A 39 11.60 -4.30 -1.61
CA ILE A 39 12.30 -4.39 -0.32
C ILE A 39 11.96 -5.70 0.39
N LEU A 40 10.67 -6.06 0.50
CA LEU A 40 10.23 -7.32 1.09
C LEU A 40 10.84 -8.52 0.36
N ASN A 41 10.90 -8.50 -0.97
CA ASN A 41 11.53 -9.56 -1.77
C ASN A 41 13.06 -9.67 -1.56
N LYS A 42 13.73 -8.60 -1.14
CA LYS A 42 15.16 -8.60 -0.81
C LYS A 42 15.42 -9.12 0.59
N LYS A 43 14.57 -8.75 1.56
CA LYS A 43 14.76 -8.99 3.00
C LYS A 43 14.09 -10.27 3.51
N LEU A 44 13.03 -10.73 2.85
CA LEU A 44 12.22 -11.88 3.25
C LEU A 44 12.23 -12.96 2.16
N GLU A 45 12.18 -14.22 2.58
CA GLU A 45 12.07 -15.38 1.68
C GLU A 45 11.07 -16.40 2.22
N GLY A 46 10.15 -16.85 1.35
CA GLY A 46 9.14 -17.84 1.70
C GLY A 46 8.00 -17.31 2.60
N HIS A 47 7.96 -16.01 2.88
CA HIS A 47 6.93 -15.42 3.73
C HIS A 47 5.60 -15.27 3.00
N LEU A 48 4.51 -15.29 3.76
CA LEU A 48 3.16 -15.01 3.27
C LEU A 48 2.80 -13.54 3.53
N ILE A 49 2.44 -12.84 2.48
CA ILE A 49 2.13 -11.41 2.48
C ILE A 49 0.68 -11.22 2.02
N LEU A 50 -0.09 -10.41 2.76
CA LEU A 50 -1.41 -10.00 2.34
C LEU A 50 -1.29 -8.78 1.41
N PHE A 51 -1.91 -8.80 0.24
CA PHE A 51 -2.10 -7.61 -0.59
C PHE A 51 -3.59 -7.26 -0.65
N ARG A 52 -3.99 -6.26 0.12
CA ARG A 52 -5.39 -5.81 0.21
C ARG A 52 -5.60 -4.63 -0.73
N THR A 53 -6.29 -4.89 -1.84
CA THR A 53 -6.53 -3.91 -2.90
C THR A 53 -7.86 -3.17 -2.73
N ASN A 54 -8.07 -2.03 -3.39
CA ASN A 54 -9.37 -1.35 -3.36
C ASN A 54 -10.52 -2.21 -3.97
N ALA A 55 -10.21 -3.02 -4.98
CA ALA A 55 -11.16 -3.95 -5.59
C ALA A 55 -10.39 -5.11 -6.25
N MET A 56 -10.91 -6.34 -6.12
CA MET A 56 -10.24 -7.53 -6.66
C MET A 56 -10.03 -7.46 -8.18
N GLN A 57 -10.92 -6.79 -8.92
CA GLN A 57 -10.79 -6.65 -10.37
C GLN A 57 -9.52 -5.88 -10.79
N ASN A 58 -8.97 -5.05 -9.90
CA ASN A 58 -7.80 -4.23 -10.20
C ASN A 58 -6.48 -4.99 -10.04
N ILE A 59 -6.48 -6.15 -9.37
CA ILE A 59 -5.24 -6.81 -8.93
C ILE A 59 -4.31 -7.17 -10.09
N GLU A 60 -4.89 -7.49 -11.25
CA GLU A 60 -4.18 -7.91 -12.46
C GLU A 60 -3.66 -6.74 -13.30
N ASN A 61 -4.03 -5.50 -12.97
CA ASN A 61 -3.56 -4.32 -13.69
C ASN A 61 -2.09 -4.04 -13.35
N GLU A 62 -1.35 -3.46 -14.30
CA GLU A 62 0.08 -3.12 -14.16
C GLU A 62 0.34 -2.17 -12.98
N GLU A 63 -0.63 -1.30 -12.69
CA GLU A 63 -0.66 -0.38 -11.56
C GLU A 63 -0.73 -1.08 -10.20
N PHE A 64 -1.09 -2.38 -10.16
CA PHE A 64 -1.27 -3.19 -8.95
C PHE A 64 -0.25 -4.33 -8.90
N LEU A 65 -0.64 -5.58 -9.20
CA LEU A 65 0.25 -6.74 -9.24
C LEU A 65 0.48 -7.28 -10.67
N GLY A 66 -0.15 -6.69 -11.70
CA GLY A 66 0.04 -7.08 -13.10
C GLY A 66 1.50 -7.06 -13.53
N TRP A 67 2.27 -6.06 -13.08
CA TRP A 67 3.71 -5.92 -13.36
C TRP A 67 4.54 -7.10 -12.86
N ALA A 68 4.04 -7.85 -11.88
CA ALA A 68 4.67 -9.05 -11.35
C ALA A 68 4.25 -10.32 -12.08
N LYS A 69 3.53 -10.21 -13.21
CA LYS A 69 3.03 -11.30 -14.06
C LYS A 69 2.11 -12.27 -13.30
N VAL A 70 1.28 -11.73 -12.41
CA VAL A 70 0.26 -12.51 -11.71
C VAL A 70 -0.75 -13.08 -12.70
N LYS A 71 -1.23 -14.29 -12.40
CA LYS A 71 -2.20 -15.02 -13.24
C LYS A 71 -3.50 -14.23 -13.40
N ARG A 72 -4.09 -14.33 -14.60
CA ARG A 72 -5.43 -13.79 -14.88
C ARG A 72 -6.52 -14.52 -14.07
N ASN A 73 -7.53 -13.78 -13.64
CA ASN A 73 -8.63 -14.16 -12.76
C ASN A 73 -8.21 -14.64 -11.36
N LEU A 74 -7.29 -13.94 -10.70
CA LEU A 74 -6.88 -14.27 -9.33
C LEU A 74 -8.07 -14.14 -8.36
N LYS A 75 -8.38 -15.21 -7.64
CA LYS A 75 -9.47 -15.18 -6.64
C LYS A 75 -8.97 -14.67 -5.30
N ALA A 76 -9.88 -14.07 -4.52
CA ALA A 76 -9.56 -13.69 -3.14
C ALA A 76 -9.13 -14.93 -2.35
N GLY A 77 -8.02 -14.84 -1.61
CA GLY A 77 -7.41 -15.96 -0.90
C GLY A 77 -6.58 -16.92 -1.75
N GLU A 78 -6.58 -16.79 -3.08
CA GLU A 78 -5.71 -17.60 -3.93
C GLU A 78 -4.25 -17.20 -3.70
N ARG A 79 -3.42 -18.20 -3.40
CA ARG A 79 -2.00 -17.98 -3.15
C ARG A 79 -1.22 -17.94 -4.47
N VAL A 80 -0.48 -16.85 -4.67
CA VAL A 80 0.42 -16.67 -5.81
C VAL A 80 1.85 -16.45 -5.32
N LYS A 81 2.83 -17.04 -6.02
CA LYS A 81 4.25 -16.76 -5.75
C LYS A 81 4.68 -15.53 -6.55
N ILE A 82 5.21 -14.52 -5.88
CA ILE A 82 5.77 -13.33 -6.49
C ILE A 82 7.20 -13.16 -5.95
N GLY A 83 8.18 -13.29 -6.85
CA GLY A 83 9.58 -13.33 -6.46
C GLY A 83 9.88 -14.48 -5.48
N LYS A 84 10.43 -14.14 -4.33
CA LYS A 84 10.80 -15.07 -3.25
C LYS A 84 9.69 -15.33 -2.24
N ASN A 85 8.56 -14.61 -2.32
CA ASN A 85 7.49 -14.66 -1.32
C ASN A 85 6.16 -15.12 -1.92
N PHE A 86 5.20 -15.40 -1.05
CA PHE A 86 3.83 -15.75 -1.40
C PHE A 86 2.88 -14.62 -1.06
N TYR A 87 1.88 -14.42 -1.90
CA TYR A 87 0.87 -13.39 -1.73
C TYR A 87 -0.52 -14.02 -1.77
N GLU A 88 -1.39 -13.57 -0.88
CA GLU A 88 -2.83 -13.75 -0.97
C GLU A 88 -3.47 -12.36 -1.05
N CYS A 89 -4.56 -12.24 -1.81
CA CYS A 89 -5.20 -10.96 -2.06
C CYS A 89 -6.64 -10.95 -1.54
N ASP A 90 -7.08 -9.79 -1.04
CA ASP A 90 -8.48 -9.48 -0.75
C ASP A 90 -8.78 -8.00 -1.05
N SER A 91 -10.02 -7.57 -0.79
CA SER A 91 -10.52 -6.24 -1.15
C SER A 91 -10.88 -5.40 0.08
N LEU A 92 -10.39 -4.16 0.12
CA LEU A 92 -10.77 -3.13 1.09
C LEU A 92 -12.29 -2.93 1.13
N ASN A 93 -12.93 -2.92 -0.04
CA ASN A 93 -14.35 -2.57 -0.17
C ASN A 93 -15.30 -3.76 -0.08
N THR A 94 -14.79 -4.97 0.10
CA THR A 94 -15.59 -6.20 0.07
C THR A 94 -15.23 -7.11 1.24
N ALA A 95 -15.83 -6.87 2.41
CA ALA A 95 -15.57 -7.63 3.65
C ALA A 95 -15.71 -9.16 3.51
N SER A 96 -16.58 -9.64 2.61
CA SER A 96 -16.73 -11.07 2.31
C SER A 96 -15.50 -11.69 1.62
N THR A 97 -14.46 -10.91 1.32
CA THR A 97 -13.18 -11.43 0.82
C THR A 97 -12.17 -11.66 1.94
N TRP A 98 -12.31 -11.04 3.11
CA TRP A 98 -11.30 -11.07 4.18
C TRP A 98 -11.16 -12.43 4.84
N HIS A 99 -12.25 -13.18 4.96
CA HIS A 99 -12.25 -14.55 5.50
C HIS A 99 -11.78 -15.60 4.49
N LYS A 100 -11.53 -15.20 3.23
CA LYS A 100 -11.01 -16.11 2.19
C LYS A 100 -9.49 -16.17 2.21
N THR A 101 -8.83 -15.16 2.76
CA THR A 101 -7.38 -15.12 2.97
C THR A 101 -7.04 -15.79 4.29
N ASN A 102 -5.77 -16.16 4.45
CA ASN A 102 -5.25 -16.70 5.71
C ASN A 102 -5.48 -15.74 6.90
N HIS A 103 -5.25 -16.24 8.12
CA HIS A 103 -5.23 -15.42 9.33
C HIS A 103 -3.82 -14.98 9.71
N LYS A 104 -2.76 -15.69 9.27
CA LYS A 104 -1.37 -15.37 9.62
C LYS A 104 -0.60 -14.82 8.42
N PHE A 105 -0.02 -13.63 8.57
CA PHE A 105 0.85 -13.01 7.57
C PHE A 105 2.07 -12.38 8.22
N SER A 106 3.18 -12.37 7.50
CA SER A 106 4.35 -11.61 7.95
C SER A 106 4.17 -10.12 7.69
N CYS A 107 3.56 -9.78 6.54
CA CYS A 107 3.27 -8.40 6.19
C CYS A 107 1.90 -8.26 5.53
N ALA A 108 1.30 -7.07 5.61
CA ALA A 108 0.17 -6.67 4.79
C ALA A 108 0.43 -5.35 4.07
N ILE A 109 0.10 -5.28 2.79
CA ILE A 109 0.17 -4.08 1.96
C ILE A 109 -1.24 -3.68 1.57
N LEU A 110 -1.65 -2.46 1.93
CA LEU A 110 -2.95 -1.89 1.59
C LEU A 110 -2.76 -0.83 0.52
N TYR A 111 -3.26 -1.09 -0.69
CA TYR A 111 -3.06 -0.18 -1.82
C TYR A 111 -4.21 -0.26 -2.85
N PRO A 112 -4.79 0.88 -3.27
CA PRO A 112 -4.60 2.22 -2.75
C PRO A 112 -5.39 2.44 -1.45
N PHE A 113 -4.70 2.93 -0.43
CA PHE A 113 -5.26 3.21 0.89
C PHE A 113 -6.26 4.37 0.90
N ASP A 114 -6.09 5.35 0.01
CA ASP A 114 -6.88 6.60 -0.05
C ASP A 114 -8.38 6.35 -0.21
N SER A 115 -8.73 5.21 -0.81
CA SER A 115 -10.13 4.78 -0.97
C SER A 115 -10.89 4.70 0.37
N LEU A 116 -10.17 4.49 1.47
CA LEU A 116 -10.75 4.48 2.82
C LEU A 116 -10.99 5.89 3.38
N CYS A 117 -10.21 6.91 2.95
CA CYS A 117 -10.36 8.29 3.44
C CYS A 117 -11.74 8.85 3.08
N ARG A 118 -12.27 8.50 1.91
CA ARG A 118 -13.59 8.96 1.45
C ARG A 118 -14.77 8.23 2.08
N SER A 119 -14.55 7.04 2.63
CA SER A 119 -15.63 6.17 3.10
C SER A 119 -15.65 5.98 4.61
N GLU A 120 -14.62 6.47 5.31
CA GLU A 120 -14.42 6.31 6.76
C GLU A 120 -14.55 4.85 7.24
N LYS A 121 -14.30 3.88 6.35
CA LYS A 121 -14.45 2.44 6.63
C LYS A 121 -13.26 1.91 7.42
N LEU A 122 -13.15 2.31 8.69
CA LEU A 122 -12.09 1.88 9.60
C LEU A 122 -12.06 0.36 9.81
N ASN A 123 -13.20 -0.32 9.63
CA ASN A 123 -13.33 -1.77 9.75
C ASN A 123 -12.32 -2.54 8.87
N ALA A 124 -11.97 -2.01 7.70
CA ALA A 124 -11.00 -2.64 6.80
C ALA A 124 -9.57 -2.67 7.36
N ILE A 125 -9.26 -1.75 8.27
CA ILE A 125 -8.00 -1.68 9.00
C ILE A 125 -8.14 -2.43 10.32
N ASP A 126 -9.25 -2.25 11.05
CA ASP A 126 -9.50 -2.97 12.31
C ASP A 126 -9.36 -4.49 12.14
N ASP A 127 -9.88 -5.06 11.04
CA ASP A 127 -9.71 -6.48 10.69
C ASP A 127 -8.24 -6.93 10.68
N LEU A 128 -7.33 -6.08 10.19
CA LEU A 128 -5.89 -6.39 10.14
C LEU A 128 -5.23 -6.39 11.52
N PHE A 129 -5.77 -5.62 12.46
CA PHE A 129 -5.23 -5.49 13.81
C PHE A 129 -5.85 -6.48 14.79
N ARG A 130 -7.12 -6.83 14.59
CA ARG A 130 -7.93 -7.62 15.54
C ARG A 130 -8.11 -9.08 15.09
N ASP A 131 -8.38 -9.29 13.81
CA ASP A 131 -8.84 -10.59 13.29
C ASP A 131 -7.73 -11.36 12.54
N LYS A 132 -6.62 -10.68 12.26
CA LYS A 132 -5.43 -11.25 11.59
C LYS A 132 -4.17 -11.09 12.44
N GLU A 133 -3.34 -12.13 12.44
CA GLU A 133 -2.01 -12.14 13.04
C GLU A 133 -1.02 -11.64 11.99
N ILE A 134 -0.73 -10.34 12.03
CA ILE A 134 0.14 -9.64 11.07
C ILE A 134 1.25 -8.91 11.82
N SER A 135 2.51 -9.15 11.44
CA SER A 135 3.66 -8.49 12.09
C SER A 135 3.86 -7.05 11.62
N LYS A 136 3.76 -6.77 10.32
CA LYS A 136 3.97 -5.43 9.73
C LYS A 136 2.85 -5.05 8.77
N ILE A 137 2.33 -3.84 8.86
CA ILE A 137 1.26 -3.30 8.01
C ILE A 137 1.78 -2.06 7.29
N PHE A 138 1.57 -2.02 5.98
CA PHE A 138 1.90 -0.89 5.11
C PHE A 138 0.60 -0.30 4.57
N LEU A 139 0.29 0.92 4.96
CA LEU A 139 -0.78 1.73 4.39
C LEU A 139 -0.16 2.57 3.28
N VAL A 140 -0.55 2.34 2.03
CA VAL A 140 0.12 2.94 0.87
C VAL A 140 -0.87 3.78 0.08
N SER A 141 -0.61 5.07 0.01
CA SER A 141 -1.46 5.98 -0.78
C SER A 141 -1.16 5.89 -2.27
N TRP A 142 -2.04 6.45 -3.09
CA TRP A 142 -1.94 6.58 -4.52
C TRP A 142 -1.62 8.02 -4.92
N THR A 143 -2.57 8.94 -4.78
CA THR A 143 -2.48 10.31 -5.33
C THR A 143 -2.26 11.40 -4.30
N ASP A 144 -2.39 11.11 -2.99
CA ASP A 144 -2.19 12.08 -1.89
C ASP A 144 -2.91 13.42 -2.12
N GLN A 145 -4.17 13.34 -2.56
CA GLN A 145 -4.99 14.54 -2.79
C GLN A 145 -5.18 15.32 -1.48
N LYS A 146 -5.21 16.65 -1.57
CA LYS A 146 -5.34 17.55 -0.41
C LYS A 146 -6.63 17.32 0.41
N ASP A 147 -7.66 16.73 -0.20
CA ASP A 147 -8.93 16.37 0.45
C ASP A 147 -8.89 15.04 1.21
N TYR A 148 -7.77 14.31 1.18
CA TYR A 148 -7.59 13.09 1.98
C TYR A 148 -7.12 13.43 3.38
N ASP A 149 -8.04 13.33 4.33
CA ASP A 149 -7.71 13.41 5.75
C ASP A 149 -7.21 12.06 6.27
N TYR A 150 -5.90 11.88 6.27
CA TYR A 150 -5.28 10.69 6.88
C TYR A 150 -5.29 10.72 8.42
N SER A 151 -5.67 11.84 9.05
CA SER A 151 -5.65 11.98 10.50
C SER A 151 -6.57 10.97 11.21
N ILE A 152 -7.65 10.55 10.52
CA ILE A 152 -8.59 9.53 10.99
C ILE A 152 -7.93 8.16 11.25
N PHE A 153 -6.73 7.93 10.71
CA PHE A 153 -5.97 6.69 10.85
C PHE A 153 -4.77 6.80 11.79
N THR A 154 -4.51 7.97 12.36
CA THR A 154 -3.35 8.23 13.24
C THR A 154 -3.22 7.23 14.38
N ARG A 155 -4.34 6.75 14.94
CA ARG A 155 -4.36 5.72 15.99
C ARG A 155 -3.70 4.39 15.60
N TYR A 156 -3.62 4.09 14.30
CA TYR A 156 -2.98 2.89 13.79
C TYR A 156 -1.54 3.13 13.38
N ILE A 157 -1.17 4.37 13.02
CA ILE A 157 0.08 4.68 12.34
C ILE A 157 1.18 4.91 13.38
N SER A 158 2.24 4.10 13.30
CA SER A 158 3.44 4.26 14.15
C SER A 158 4.54 5.07 13.45
N ARG A 159 4.57 5.04 12.11
CA ARG A 159 5.57 5.72 11.28
C ARG A 159 4.92 6.28 10.02
N HIS A 160 5.35 7.47 9.60
CA HIS A 160 4.97 8.07 8.33
C HIS A 160 6.22 8.32 7.49
N VAL A 161 6.23 7.81 6.26
CA VAL A 161 7.30 7.98 5.28
C VAL A 161 6.72 8.65 4.03
N VAL A 162 7.48 9.54 3.43
CA VAL A 162 7.14 10.21 2.16
C VAL A 162 8.14 9.78 1.10
N TYR A 163 7.64 9.42 -0.09
CA TYR A 163 8.44 9.05 -1.26
C TYR A 163 7.98 9.86 -2.48
N ASP A 164 8.64 10.99 -2.72
CA ASP A 164 8.30 11.94 -3.80
C ASP A 164 9.22 11.81 -5.01
N ALA A 165 8.66 12.16 -6.17
CA ALA A 165 9.34 12.15 -7.46
C ALA A 165 10.19 13.39 -7.74
N GLU A 166 10.25 14.34 -6.81
CA GLU A 166 10.87 15.65 -7.01
C GLU A 166 12.31 15.55 -7.53
N GLU A 167 13.09 14.62 -7.00
CA GLU A 167 14.49 14.45 -7.38
C GLU A 167 14.69 13.49 -8.57
N GLU A 168 13.82 12.49 -8.74
CA GLU A 168 13.98 11.44 -9.78
C GLU A 168 13.35 11.84 -11.12
N ASP A 169 12.21 12.54 -11.09
CA ASP A 169 11.54 13.10 -12.25
C ASP A 169 10.84 14.42 -11.85
N PRO A 170 11.60 15.53 -11.77
CA PRO A 170 11.07 16.83 -11.36
C PRO A 170 9.91 17.30 -12.25
N ALA A 171 9.94 16.93 -13.53
CA ALA A 171 8.90 17.29 -14.49
C ALA A 171 7.59 16.53 -14.21
N TYR A 172 7.67 15.23 -13.88
CA TYR A 172 6.51 14.45 -13.44
C TYR A 172 5.99 14.94 -12.09
N HIS A 173 6.88 15.17 -11.12
CA HIS A 173 6.50 15.72 -9.81
C HIS A 173 5.70 17.01 -9.97
N LYS A 174 6.20 17.97 -10.77
CA LYS A 174 5.48 19.21 -11.06
C LYS A 174 4.13 18.97 -11.72
N ARG A 175 4.04 18.06 -12.71
CA ARG A 175 2.75 17.71 -13.34
C ARG A 175 1.74 17.15 -12.33
N VAL A 176 2.18 16.32 -11.39
CA VAL A 176 1.31 15.77 -10.34
C VAL A 176 0.80 16.90 -9.43
N LEU A 177 1.69 17.80 -8.99
CA LEU A 177 1.29 18.96 -8.18
C LEU A 177 0.29 19.86 -8.91
N ASP A 178 0.55 20.19 -10.18
CA ASP A 178 -0.34 21.03 -11.00
C ASP A 178 -1.73 20.38 -11.16
N ILE A 179 -1.81 19.06 -11.33
CA ILE A 179 -3.08 18.31 -11.38
C ILE A 179 -3.83 18.39 -10.04
N LEU A 180 -3.11 18.23 -8.93
CA LEU A 180 -3.69 18.31 -7.59
C LEU A 180 -4.25 19.70 -7.29
N GLU A 181 -3.61 20.77 -7.77
CA GLU A 181 -4.08 22.15 -7.63
C GLU A 181 -5.29 22.45 -8.54
N GLN A 182 -5.28 22.02 -9.80
CA GLN A 182 -6.42 22.24 -10.72
C GLN A 182 -7.70 21.51 -10.30
N ILE A 183 -7.59 20.36 -9.61
CA ILE A 183 -8.76 19.64 -9.08
C ILE A 183 -9.40 20.43 -7.92
N ASP A 184 -8.61 21.17 -7.13
CA ASP A 184 -9.11 22.01 -6.03
C ASP A 184 -9.92 23.20 -6.55
N ASP A 185 -9.42 23.89 -7.57
CA ASP A 185 -10.08 25.06 -8.14
C ASP A 185 -11.40 24.74 -8.85
N ARG A 186 -11.60 23.51 -9.31
CA ARG A 186 -12.88 23.06 -9.92
C ARG A 186 -13.93 22.63 -8.90
N ARG A 187 -13.59 22.57 -7.62
CA ARG A 187 -14.49 22.12 -6.53
C ARG A 187 -14.91 23.24 -5.58
N LYS A 188 -14.40 24.47 -5.78
CA LYS A 188 -14.92 25.71 -5.16
C LYS A 188 -16.05 26.29 -6.00
#